data_AF-A0A7W4GAI9-F1
#
_entry.id   AF-A0A7W4GAI9-F1
#
_cell.length_a   1.000
_cell.length_b   1.000
_cell.length_c   1.000
_cell.angle_alpha   90.00
_cell.angle_beta   90.00
_cell.angle_gamma   90.00
#
_symmetry.space_group_name_H-M   'P 1'
#
loop_
_entity.id
_entity.type
_entity.pdbx_description
1 polymer ?
#
loop_
_entity_poly.entity_id
_entity_poly.type
_entity_poly.pdbx_seq_one_letter_code
_entity_poly.pdbx_strand_id
1 'polypeptide(L)'
;MDFLTNTFLSGILYDGFKNSVAISSDFLKEKLQGWLIDDELLEKLTEKVNALELQDYGEHVIERKLSESGELQKILKLIKPEQNTAIGSLTQNHSGSGDNIVGNKSVYHK
;
A
#
# COMPACT_ATOMS: atom_id res chain seq x y z
N MET A 1 5.55 7.83 7.25
CA MET A 1 4.69 6.98 6.41
C MET A 1 5.38 5.66 6.24
N ASP A 2 4.63 4.60 5.96
CA ASP A 2 5.25 3.40 5.41
C ASP A 2 5.62 3.73 3.95
N PHE A 3 6.91 3.61 3.62
CA PHE A 3 7.45 3.88 2.28
C PHE A 3 6.68 3.09 1.22
N LEU A 4 6.29 1.86 1.58
CA LEU A 4 5.55 0.93 0.75
C LEU A 4 4.24 1.52 0.20
N THR A 5 3.45 2.22 1.02
CA THR A 5 2.15 2.79 0.59
C THR A 5 2.34 3.91 -0.43
N ASN A 6 3.35 4.77 -0.23
CA ASN A 6 3.65 5.86 -1.15
C ASN A 6 4.15 5.32 -2.50
N THR A 7 5.11 4.39 -2.47
CA THR A 7 5.67 3.79 -3.69
C THR A 7 4.61 3.01 -4.47
N PHE A 8 3.76 2.24 -3.77
CA PHE A 8 2.70 1.49 -4.42
C PHE A 8 1.69 2.41 -5.10
N LEU A 9 1.25 3.47 -4.41
CA LEU A 9 0.29 4.40 -4.99
C LEU A 9 0.90 5.24 -6.12
N SER A 10 2.15 5.69 -6.01
CA SER A 10 2.82 6.43 -7.09
C SER A 10 2.93 5.57 -8.36
N GLY A 11 3.20 4.27 -8.21
CA GLY A 11 3.20 3.31 -9.31
C GLY A 11 1.82 3.17 -9.96
N ILE A 12 0.76 2.95 -9.15
CA ILE A 12 -0.63 2.87 -9.67
C ILE A 12 -1.03 4.12 -10.45
N LEU A 13 -0.72 5.30 -9.89
CA LEU A 13 -1.07 6.57 -10.54
C LEU A 13 -0.27 6.78 -11.82
N TYR A 14 1.04 6.53 -11.79
CA TYR A 14 1.89 6.61 -12.97
C TYR A 14 1.41 5.68 -14.09
N ASP A 15 1.10 4.42 -13.76
CA ASP A 15 0.56 3.46 -14.72
C ASP A 15 -0.80 3.91 -15.27
N GLY A 16 -1.68 4.44 -14.41
CA GLY A 16 -2.96 5.00 -14.83
C GLY A 16 -2.79 6.14 -15.85
N PHE A 17 -1.97 7.13 -15.52
CA PHE A 17 -1.70 8.25 -16.42
C PHE A 17 -1.03 7.83 -17.73
N LYS A 18 -0.04 6.94 -17.66
CA LYS A 18 0.69 6.44 -18.84
C LYS A 18 -0.21 5.67 -19.81
N ASN A 19 -1.20 4.95 -19.29
CA ASN A 19 -2.19 4.24 -20.11
C ASN A 19 -3.39 5.14 -20.50
N SER A 20 -3.31 6.45 -20.25
CA SER A 20 -4.38 7.42 -20.50
C SER A 20 -5.71 7.03 -19.82
N VAL A 21 -5.62 6.34 -18.68
CA VAL A 21 -6.77 5.95 -17.87
C VAL A 21 -7.14 7.12 -16.97
N ALA A 22 -8.42 7.46 -16.94
CA ALA A 22 -8.93 8.45 -16.00
C ALA A 22 -8.83 7.88 -14.56
N ILE A 23 -8.12 8.60 -13.68
CA ILE A 23 -8.06 8.25 -12.27
C ILE A 23 -9.41 8.57 -11.64
N SER A 24 -10.23 7.53 -11.51
CA SER A 24 -11.55 7.55 -10.90
C SER A 24 -11.54 6.77 -9.59
N SER A 25 -12.58 6.96 -8.78
CA SER A 25 -12.78 6.16 -7.56
C SER A 25 -12.84 4.68 -7.92
N ASP A 26 -13.56 4.29 -8.98
CA ASP A 26 -13.65 2.90 -9.42
C ASP A 26 -12.29 2.31 -9.83
N PHE A 27 -11.47 3.08 -10.56
CA PHE A 27 -10.11 2.66 -10.91
C PHE A 27 -9.26 2.42 -9.66
N LEU A 28 -9.28 3.36 -8.70
CA LEU A 28 -8.54 3.20 -7.46
C LEU A 28 -9.10 2.05 -6.61
N LYS A 29 -10.41 1.81 -6.63
CA LYS A 29 -11.06 0.68 -5.94
C LYS A 29 -10.54 -0.66 -6.46
N GLU A 30 -10.42 -0.77 -7.78
CA GLU A 30 -9.88 -1.96 -8.43
C GLU A 30 -8.41 -2.19 -8.08
N LYS A 31 -7.58 -1.13 -8.07
CA LYS A 31 -6.14 -1.23 -7.79
C LYS A 31 -5.81 -1.37 -6.31
N LEU A 32 -6.67 -0.88 -5.43
CA LEU A 32 -6.55 -0.99 -3.98
C LEU A 32 -7.37 -2.16 -3.42
N GLN A 33 -7.71 -3.16 -4.24
CA GLN A 33 -8.30 -4.40 -3.72
C GLN A 33 -7.36 -5.04 -2.67
N GLY A 34 -7.93 -5.43 -1.52
CA GLY A 34 -7.14 -5.92 -0.38
C GLY A 34 -6.52 -4.81 0.47
N TRP A 35 -6.95 -3.55 0.31
CA TRP A 35 -6.64 -2.45 1.22
C TRP A 35 -7.91 -2.02 1.97
N LEU A 36 -7.73 -1.63 3.23
CA LEU A 36 -8.78 -1.05 4.06
C LEU A 36 -8.94 0.43 3.66
N ILE A 37 -9.92 0.70 2.80
CA ILE A 37 -10.28 2.03 2.34
C ILE A 37 -11.79 2.15 2.16
N ASP A 38 -12.37 3.23 2.70
CA ASP A 38 -13.80 3.53 2.57
C ASP A 38 -14.08 4.25 1.23
N ASP A 39 -15.28 4.08 0.68
CA ASP A 39 -15.68 4.72 -0.58
C ASP A 39 -15.58 6.26 -0.51
N GLU A 40 -15.92 6.86 0.65
CA GLU A 40 -15.77 8.31 0.88
C GLU A 40 -14.28 8.75 0.85
N LEU A 41 -13.37 7.95 1.40
CA LEU A 41 -11.94 8.23 1.38
C LEU A 41 -11.37 8.09 -0.03
N LEU A 42 -11.88 7.13 -0.79
CA LEU A 42 -11.50 6.87 -2.17
C LEU A 42 -11.91 8.02 -3.10
N GLU A 43 -13.11 8.56 -2.92
CA GLU A 43 -13.58 9.75 -3.63
C GLU A 43 -12.71 10.97 -3.32
N LYS A 44 -12.45 11.23 -2.02
CA LYS A 44 -11.54 12.32 -1.60
C LYS A 44 -10.13 12.15 -2.14
N LEU A 45 -9.60 10.93 -2.16
CA LEU A 45 -8.29 10.63 -2.75
C LEU A 45 -8.28 10.97 -4.24
N THR A 46 -9.31 10.54 -4.96
CA THR A 46 -9.49 10.79 -6.39
C THR A 46 -9.52 12.27 -6.71
N GLU A 47 -10.35 13.04 -6.01
CA GLU A 47 -10.44 14.49 -6.17
C GLU A 47 -9.09 15.18 -5.95
N LYS A 48 -8.38 14.81 -4.88
CA LYS A 48 -7.09 15.42 -4.52
C LYS A 48 -6.00 15.05 -5.50
N VAL A 49 -5.97 13.81 -5.99
CA VAL A 49 -5.00 13.38 -7.01
C VAL A 49 -5.25 14.09 -8.34
N ASN A 50 -6.51 14.19 -8.78
CA ASN A 50 -6.85 14.89 -10.02
C ASN A 50 -6.56 16.39 -9.92
N ALA A 51 -6.74 17.00 -8.74
CA ALA A 51 -6.39 18.40 -8.49
C ALA A 51 -4.88 18.70 -8.56
N LEU A 52 -4.02 17.67 -8.48
CA LEU A 52 -2.58 17.83 -8.63
C LEU A 52 -2.09 17.80 -10.09
N GLU A 53 -2.99 17.52 -11.04
CA GLU A 53 -2.70 17.50 -12.49
C GLU A 53 -1.44 16.68 -12.83
N LEU A 54 -1.36 15.46 -12.28
CA LEU A 54 -0.13 14.66 -12.28
C LEU A 54 0.20 13.94 -13.62
N GLN A 55 -0.60 14.18 -14.66
CA GLN A 55 -0.69 13.38 -15.88
C GLN A 55 0.61 13.35 -16.70
N ASP A 56 1.35 14.46 -16.72
CA ASP A 56 2.58 14.61 -17.52
C ASP A 56 3.86 14.29 -16.73
N TYR A 57 3.74 13.88 -15.46
CA TYR A 57 4.89 13.68 -14.59
C TYR A 57 5.36 12.22 -14.56
N GLY A 58 6.67 12.04 -14.41
CA GLY A 58 7.26 10.73 -14.12
C GLY A 58 6.94 10.25 -12.70
N GLU A 59 6.97 8.94 -12.49
CA GLU A 59 6.67 8.28 -11.21
C GLU A 59 7.37 8.92 -10.00
N HIS A 60 8.67 9.20 -10.12
CA HIS A 60 9.43 9.83 -9.04
C HIS A 60 8.93 11.25 -8.67
N VAL A 61 8.43 12.00 -9.66
CA VAL A 61 7.87 13.33 -9.43
C VAL A 61 6.49 13.22 -8.80
N ILE A 62 5.68 12.23 -9.23
CA ILE A 62 4.39 11.88 -8.62
C ILE A 62 4.58 11.52 -7.14
N GLU A 63 5.52 10.64 -6.82
CA GLU A 63 5.86 10.24 -5.45
C GLU A 63 6.22 11.44 -4.58
N ARG A 64 7.06 12.34 -5.10
CA ARG A 64 7.42 13.58 -4.41
C ARG A 64 6.22 14.48 -4.18
N LYS A 65 5.36 14.69 -5.18
CA LYS A 65 4.14 15.51 -5.07
C LYS A 65 3.13 14.95 -4.06
N LEU A 66 2.96 13.62 -4.05
CA LEU A 66 2.16 12.92 -3.05
C LEU A 66 2.72 13.12 -1.63
N SER A 67 4.04 13.16 -1.50
CA SER A 67 4.75 13.37 -0.22
C SER A 67 4.71 14.82 0.27
N GLU A 68 4.77 15.79 -0.65
CA GLU A 68 4.68 17.23 -0.37
C GLU A 68 3.25 17.66 0.03
N SER A 69 2.23 16.97 -0.50
CA SER A 69 0.84 17.29 -0.19
C SER A 69 0.43 16.77 1.19
N GLY A 70 0.47 17.66 2.19
CA GLY A 70 0.09 17.33 3.57
C GLY A 70 -1.33 16.80 3.74
N GLU A 71 -2.27 17.19 2.87
CA GLU A 71 -3.64 16.68 2.89
C GLU A 71 -3.75 15.26 2.32
N LEU A 72 -3.08 14.99 1.18
CA LEU A 72 -2.99 13.63 0.66
C LEU A 72 -2.31 12.72 1.66
N GLN A 73 -1.22 13.16 2.28
CA GLN A 73 -0.57 12.42 3.35
C GLN A 73 -1.49 12.07 4.52
N LYS A 74 -2.52 12.87 4.82
CA LYS A 74 -3.54 12.51 5.83
C LYS A 74 -4.45 11.40 5.33
N ILE A 75 -4.92 11.48 4.09
CA ILE A 75 -5.77 10.46 3.47
C ILE A 75 -5.01 9.14 3.36
N LEU A 76 -3.78 9.17 2.82
CA LEU A 76 -2.90 8.02 2.65
C LEU A 76 -2.59 7.30 3.98
N LYS A 77 -2.58 8.01 5.12
CA LYS A 77 -2.35 7.39 6.45
C LYS A 77 -3.50 6.51 6.90
N LEU A 78 -4.70 6.78 6.38
CA LEU A 78 -5.90 6.01 6.67
C LEU A 78 -5.95 4.75 5.82
N ILE A 79 -5.33 4.78 4.64
CA ILE A 79 -5.21 3.65 3.72
C ILE A 79 -4.17 2.67 4.28
N LYS A 80 -4.61 1.47 4.64
CA LYS A 80 -3.74 0.41 5.17
C LYS A 80 -3.97 -0.85 4.37
N PRO A 81 -2.91 -1.65 4.10
CA PRO A 81 -3.13 -2.97 3.53
C PRO A 81 -4.03 -3.73 4.50
N GLU A 82 -4.99 -4.49 3.97
CA GLU A 82 -5.79 -5.39 4.77
C GLU A 82 -4.85 -6.39 5.39
N GLN A 83 -4.56 -6.18 6.67
CA GLN A 83 -3.71 -7.06 7.43
C GLN A 83 -4.52 -8.32 7.61
N ASN A 84 -4.25 -9.30 6.76
CA ASN A 84 -4.75 -10.65 6.91
C ASN A 84 -4.34 -11.08 8.32
N THR A 85 -5.28 -11.01 9.27
CA THR A 85 -5.07 -11.24 10.71
C THR A 85 -4.84 -12.72 11.02
N ALA A 86 -4.25 -13.44 10.06
CA ALA A 86 -3.82 -14.82 10.13
C ALA A 86 -2.29 -14.97 10.19
N ILE A 87 -1.51 -13.89 10.36
CA ILE A 87 -0.15 -13.98 10.90
C ILE A 87 -0.12 -13.18 12.19
N GLY A 88 -0.64 -13.81 13.24
CA GLY A 88 -0.45 -13.33 14.61
C GLY A 88 1.04 -13.08 14.83
N SER A 89 1.35 -11.89 15.35
CA SER A 89 2.59 -11.66 16.06
C SER A 89 2.65 -12.69 17.19
N LEU A 90 3.29 -13.83 16.93
CA LEU A 90 3.62 -14.79 17.97
C LEU A 90 4.86 -14.22 18.66
N THR A 91 4.62 -13.35 19.64
CA THR A 91 5.68 -12.94 20.57
C THR A 91 6.05 -14.16 21.39
N GLN A 92 6.99 -14.97 20.89
CA GLN A 92 7.55 -16.08 21.64
C GLN A 92 8.57 -15.52 22.62
N ASN A 93 8.16 -15.34 23.87
CA ASN A 93 9.10 -15.09 24.94
C ASN A 93 9.84 -16.40 25.23
N HIS A 94 11.04 -16.55 24.68
CA HIS A 94 11.86 -17.74 24.88
C HIS A 94 12.73 -17.55 26.12
N SER A 95 12.50 -18.37 27.14
CA SER A 95 13.39 -18.54 28.29
C SER A 95 13.92 -19.97 28.35
N GLY A 96 14.56 -20.39 27.27
CA GLY A 96 15.30 -21.65 27.17
C GLY A 96 16.38 -21.56 26.08
N SER A 97 17.31 -22.50 26.04
CA SER A 97 18.26 -22.64 24.92
C SER A 97 17.76 -23.78 24.06
N GLY A 98 17.24 -23.49 22.87
CA GLY A 98 16.69 -24.49 21.97
C GLY A 98 16.49 -23.91 20.57
N ASP A 99 16.95 -24.65 19.56
CA ASP A 99 16.97 -24.27 18.15
C ASP A 99 15.59 -23.90 17.57
N ASN A 100 15.55 -22.80 16.82
CA ASN A 100 14.38 -22.41 16.04
C ASN A 100 14.49 -22.99 14.62
N ILE A 101 13.69 -24.01 14.31
CA ILE A 101 13.52 -24.52 12.94
C ILE A 101 12.31 -23.80 12.31
N VAL A 102 12.56 -22.87 11.40
CA VAL A 102 11.53 -22.29 10.49
C VAL A 102 11.55 -23.10 9.18
N GLY A 103 10.76 -24.19 9.15
CA GLY A 103 10.63 -25.04 7.97
C GLY A 103 10.13 -26.46 8.27
N ASN A 104 9.58 -27.14 7.26
CA ASN A 104 9.07 -28.51 7.39
C ASN A 104 10.24 -29.46 7.70
N LYS A 105 10.19 -30.15 8.85
CA LYS A 105 11.28 -31.02 9.32
C LYS A 105 11.16 -32.40 8.65
N SER A 106 11.96 -32.66 7.62
CA SER A 106 12.14 -34.01 7.08
C SER A 106 13.05 -34.82 8.01
N VAL A 107 12.46 -35.61 8.91
CA VAL A 107 13.21 -36.50 9.81
C VAL A 107 13.49 -37.82 9.08
N TYR A 108 14.73 -38.04 8.65
CA TYR A 108 15.19 -39.37 8.21
C TYR A 108 15.56 -40.19 9.45
N HIS A 109 14.84 -41.28 9.70
CA HIS A 109 15.28 -42.33 10.62
C HIS A 109 16.21 -43.29 9.87
N LYS A 110 17.32 -43.68 10.50
CA LYS A 110 18.22 -44.75 10.04
C LYS A 110 18.03 -45.98 10.92
#